data_AF-A0A0F6AEX2-F1
#
_entry.id   AF-A0A0F6AEX2-F1
#
_cell.length_a   1.000
_cell.length_b   1.000
_cell.length_c   1.000
_cell.angle_alpha   90.00
_cell.angle_beta   90.00
_cell.angle_gamma   90.00
#
_symmetry.space_group_name_H-M   'P 1'
#
loop_
_entity.id
_entity.type
_entity.pdbx_description
1 polymer ?
#
loop_
_entity_poly.entity_id
_entity_poly.type
_entity_poly.pdbx_seq_one_letter_code
_entity_poly.pdbx_strand_id
1 'polypeptide(L)'
;MKLSISSAKSVFFSLLLSASSFVHADDKCDVELGHGLIITDSVIRILDNGQTRVQINNDNQLLVRGMWVELNEQETQVLQEYAKGIRDTVPELVNLATDGVNLGLSAIEQVVEGMSDSNPEVLKTQLQYVERALMDKFKRGEDFYYIAPQSLSKIDDFFTKEISGKIHSAVHGSLGAILVSVGDAFKSREGNIESRFSDMGQRMEIISKEIDKSLQQKAAQLEVKANEYCECLNTLDETEKRLQVIVPSLAAFDLVQIRS
;
A
#
# COMPACT_ATOMS: atom_id res chain seq x y z
N MET A 1 -22.35 2.59 -15.45
CA MET A 1 -23.32 2.17 -16.50
C MET A 1 -24.01 0.91 -16.00
N LYS A 2 -25.27 1.03 -15.53
CA LYS A 2 -26.06 -0.11 -15.00
C LYS A 2 -26.71 -0.83 -16.18
N LEU A 3 -26.51 -2.14 -16.28
CA LEU A 3 -27.22 -3.00 -17.24
C LEU A 3 -28.05 -4.01 -16.44
N SER A 4 -29.36 -3.77 -16.46
CA SER A 4 -30.39 -4.69 -15.97
C SER A 4 -30.95 -5.42 -17.18
N ILE A 5 -30.83 -6.75 -17.22
CA ILE A 5 -31.53 -7.59 -18.20
C ILE A 5 -32.52 -8.45 -17.42
N SER A 6 -33.80 -8.14 -17.63
CA SER A 6 -34.93 -8.98 -17.25
C SER A 6 -35.28 -9.85 -18.45
N SER A 7 -35.27 -11.17 -18.29
CA SER A 7 -35.94 -12.10 -19.20
C SER A 7 -36.58 -13.26 -18.43
N ALA A 8 -37.78 -13.61 -18.86
CA ALA A 8 -38.78 -14.37 -18.14
C ALA A 8 -38.71 -15.89 -18.39
N LYS A 9 -39.04 -16.65 -17.34
CA LYS A 9 -39.79 -17.95 -17.25
C LYS A 9 -39.36 -19.14 -18.15
N SER A 10 -38.94 -20.25 -17.52
CA SER A 10 -39.72 -21.51 -17.43
C SER A 10 -38.99 -22.71 -16.80
N VAL A 11 -39.67 -23.36 -15.84
CA VAL A 11 -39.84 -24.82 -15.58
C VAL A 11 -38.64 -25.71 -15.14
N PHE A 12 -38.73 -26.12 -13.86
CA PHE A 12 -38.50 -27.44 -13.22
C PHE A 12 -37.41 -28.41 -13.74
N PHE A 13 -36.40 -28.66 -12.89
CA PHE A 13 -35.86 -30.01 -12.62
C PHE A 13 -35.13 -30.04 -11.26
N SER A 14 -35.55 -30.93 -10.35
CA SER A 14 -34.87 -31.22 -9.09
C SER A 14 -33.53 -31.92 -9.34
N LEU A 15 -32.43 -31.40 -8.78
CA LEU A 15 -31.23 -32.20 -8.52
C LEU A 15 -30.30 -31.55 -7.47
N LEU A 16 -30.11 -32.27 -6.35
CA LEU A 16 -28.95 -32.28 -5.45
C LEU A 16 -28.23 -30.93 -5.16
N LEU A 17 -28.60 -30.30 -4.05
CA LEU A 17 -27.79 -29.26 -3.39
C LEU A 17 -26.55 -29.90 -2.75
N SER A 18 -25.45 -29.95 -3.49
CA SER A 18 -24.11 -29.94 -2.90
C SER A 18 -23.72 -28.47 -2.71
N ALA A 19 -23.75 -28.01 -1.47
CA ALA A 19 -23.25 -26.70 -1.10
C ALA A 19 -21.72 -26.70 -1.22
N SER A 20 -21.22 -26.39 -2.41
CA SER A 20 -19.88 -25.86 -2.57
C SER A 20 -19.99 -24.36 -2.35
N SER A 21 -19.70 -23.91 -1.13
CA SER A 21 -19.46 -22.51 -0.84
C SER A 21 -18.26 -22.08 -1.68
N PHE A 22 -18.49 -21.47 -2.84
CA PHE A 22 -17.51 -20.58 -3.43
C PHE A 22 -17.48 -19.35 -2.54
N VAL A 23 -16.62 -19.36 -1.51
CA VAL A 23 -16.15 -18.13 -0.89
C VAL A 23 -15.20 -17.50 -1.90
N HIS A 24 -15.76 -16.79 -2.87
CA HIS A 24 -15.05 -15.72 -3.55
C HIS A 24 -15.41 -14.44 -2.82
N ALA A 25 -14.78 -14.23 -1.66
CA ALA A 25 -14.64 -12.90 -1.12
C ALA A 25 -13.44 -12.27 -1.86
N ASP A 26 -13.72 -11.65 -3.01
CA ASP A 26 -12.88 -10.56 -3.52
C ASP A 26 -13.27 -9.30 -2.75
N ASP A 27 -13.19 -9.38 -1.41
CA ASP A 27 -13.40 -8.23 -0.55
C ASP A 27 -12.06 -7.52 -0.45
N LYS A 28 -11.86 -6.60 -1.39
CA LYS A 28 -10.80 -5.60 -1.28
C LYS A 28 -10.97 -4.92 0.08
N CYS A 29 -10.00 -5.16 0.95
CA CYS A 29 -9.96 -4.62 2.29
C CYS A 29 -9.75 -3.10 2.22
N ASP A 30 -10.84 -2.34 2.18
CA ASP A 30 -10.77 -0.87 2.23
C ASP A 30 -10.67 -0.43 3.69
N VAL A 31 -9.43 -0.44 4.20
CA VAL A 31 -9.10 -0.04 5.58
C VAL A 31 -8.42 1.31 5.59
N GLU A 32 -8.95 2.19 6.42
CA GLU A 32 -8.38 3.50 6.71
C GLU A 32 -7.91 3.57 8.17
N LEU A 33 -6.73 4.16 8.40
CA LEU A 33 -6.37 4.63 9.74
C LEU A 33 -6.84 6.09 9.91
N GLY A 34 -7.85 6.30 10.76
CA GLY A 34 -8.52 7.60 10.93
C GLY A 34 -7.65 8.65 11.63
N HIS A 35 -6.69 8.21 12.44
CA HIS A 35 -5.84 9.06 13.26
C HIS A 35 -4.35 8.85 13.00
N GLY A 36 -3.54 9.81 13.44
CA GLY A 36 -2.09 9.63 13.44
C GLY A 36 -1.66 8.69 14.56
N LEU A 37 -0.50 8.07 14.41
CA LEU A 37 -0.02 7.08 15.35
C LEU A 37 1.47 7.26 15.62
N ILE A 38 1.88 7.15 16.88
CA ILE A 38 3.28 6.94 17.28
C ILE A 38 3.34 5.60 18.00
N ILE A 39 4.23 4.73 17.56
CA ILE A 39 4.47 3.42 18.16
C ILE A 39 5.93 3.35 18.59
N THR A 40 6.18 2.93 19.81
CA THR A 40 7.49 2.53 20.35
C THR A 40 7.29 1.22 21.11
N ASP A 41 8.38 0.61 21.58
CA ASP A 41 8.28 -0.61 22.39
C ASP A 41 7.41 -0.42 23.64
N SER A 42 7.54 0.72 24.31
CA SER A 42 6.86 0.97 25.59
C SER A 42 5.63 1.88 25.50
N VAL A 43 5.46 2.63 24.42
CA VAL A 43 4.40 3.64 24.31
C VAL A 43 3.74 3.62 22.93
N ILE A 44 2.40 3.60 22.93
CA ILE A 44 1.56 3.93 21.77
C ILE A 44 0.88 5.27 22.02
N ARG A 45 0.82 6.14 21.01
CA ARG A 45 0.04 7.39 21.04
C ARG A 45 -0.82 7.52 19.81
N ILE A 46 -2.13 7.69 20.00
CA ILE A 46 -3.07 8.08 18.95
C ILE A 46 -3.17 9.61 18.94
N LEU A 47 -2.93 10.18 17.77
CA LEU A 47 -2.85 11.60 17.51
C LEU A 47 -4.10 12.06 16.76
N ASP A 48 -4.78 13.05 17.32
CA ASP A 48 -5.84 13.78 16.62
C ASP A 48 -5.41 15.23 16.45
N ASN A 49 -5.46 15.73 15.21
CA ASN A 49 -5.01 17.08 14.87
C ASN A 49 -3.60 17.43 15.41
N GLY A 50 -2.69 16.45 15.40
CA GLY A 50 -1.31 16.59 15.89
C GLY A 50 -1.14 16.55 17.42
N GLN A 51 -2.21 16.35 18.18
CA GLN A 51 -2.15 16.24 19.64
C GLN A 51 -2.39 14.79 20.08
N THR A 52 -1.61 14.32 21.06
CA THR A 52 -1.85 13.01 21.69
C THR A 52 -3.19 13.03 22.43
N ARG A 53 -4.12 12.20 21.97
CA ARG A 53 -5.44 12.04 22.59
C ARG A 53 -5.59 10.73 23.33
N VAL A 54 -4.94 9.68 22.85
CA VAL A 54 -4.86 8.40 23.54
C VAL A 54 -3.40 8.06 23.71
N GLN A 55 -3.03 7.58 24.90
CA GLN A 55 -1.70 7.05 25.17
C GLN A 55 -1.83 5.72 25.90
N ILE A 56 -1.08 4.72 25.44
CA ILE A 56 -0.97 3.42 26.09
C ILE A 56 0.50 3.25 26.50
N ASN A 57 0.75 3.02 27.79
CA ASN A 57 2.10 2.75 28.30
C ASN A 57 2.20 1.29 28.75
N ASN A 58 3.28 0.62 28.33
CA ASN A 58 3.62 -0.77 28.68
C ASN A 58 2.42 -1.73 28.56
N ASP A 59 1.54 -1.45 27.60
CA ASP A 59 0.36 -2.25 27.22
C ASP A 59 -0.74 -2.36 28.28
N ASN A 60 -0.54 -1.75 29.46
CA ASN A 60 -1.44 -1.93 30.60
C ASN A 60 -1.99 -0.63 31.19
N GLN A 61 -1.46 0.53 30.78
CA GLN A 61 -1.90 1.83 31.28
C GLN A 61 -2.48 2.64 30.13
N LEU A 62 -3.77 2.96 30.25
CA LEU A 62 -4.49 3.80 29.28
C LEU A 62 -4.68 5.22 29.79
N LEU A 63 -4.34 6.21 28.97
CA LEU A 63 -4.68 7.61 29.18
C LEU A 63 -5.53 8.10 28.02
N VAL A 64 -6.66 8.75 28.34
CA VAL A 64 -7.51 9.43 27.35
C VAL A 64 -7.56 10.91 27.69
N ARG A 65 -7.14 11.73 26.72
CA ARG A 65 -6.96 13.19 26.87
C ARG A 65 -6.08 13.56 28.07
N GLY A 66 -5.08 12.73 28.37
CA GLY A 66 -4.15 12.92 29.49
C GLY A 66 -4.67 12.48 30.86
N MET A 67 -5.91 11.97 30.94
CA MET A 67 -6.46 11.42 32.18
C MET A 67 -6.28 9.90 32.20
N TRP A 68 -5.79 9.37 33.31
CA TRP A 68 -5.69 7.93 33.52
C TRP A 68 -7.09 7.31 33.58
N VAL A 69 -7.28 6.23 32.83
CA VAL A 69 -8.48 5.39 32.89
C VAL A 69 -8.16 4.18 33.75
N GLU A 70 -8.90 4.00 34.84
CA GLU A 70 -8.81 2.82 35.69
C GLU A 70 -9.51 1.66 34.98
N LEU A 71 -8.79 0.55 34.80
CA LEU A 71 -9.27 -0.68 34.18
C LEU A 71 -9.11 -1.82 35.17
N ASN A 72 -10.09 -2.73 35.21
CA ASN A 72 -9.93 -3.98 35.94
C ASN A 72 -9.03 -4.97 35.17
N GLU A 73 -8.79 -6.14 35.75
CA GLU A 73 -7.89 -7.14 35.16
C GLU A 73 -8.35 -7.62 33.78
N GLN A 74 -9.65 -7.88 33.60
CA GLN A 74 -10.22 -8.33 32.33
C GLN A 74 -10.16 -7.22 31.27
N GLU A 75 -10.43 -5.97 31.66
CA GLU A 75 -10.36 -4.81 30.77
C GLU A 75 -8.91 -4.51 30.35
N THR A 76 -7.96 -4.70 31.26
CA THR A 76 -6.52 -4.57 30.97
C THR A 76 -6.06 -5.60 29.94
N GLN A 77 -6.61 -6.82 29.96
CA GLN A 77 -6.31 -7.83 28.93
C GLN A 77 -6.75 -7.36 27.54
N VAL A 78 -7.92 -6.74 27.41
CA VAL A 78 -8.39 -6.17 26.13
C VAL A 78 -7.49 -5.02 25.67
N LEU A 79 -7.01 -4.17 26.59
CA LEU A 79 -6.05 -3.12 26.27
C LEU A 79 -4.71 -3.71 25.78
N GLN A 80 -4.22 -4.79 26.39
CA GLN A 80 -3.00 -5.48 25.98
C GLN A 80 -3.14 -6.11 24.60
N GLU A 81 -4.27 -6.78 24.33
CA GLU A 81 -4.60 -7.31 23.01
C GLU A 81 -4.58 -6.20 21.94
N TYR A 82 -5.22 -5.07 22.23
CA TYR A 82 -5.25 -3.92 21.33
C TYR A 82 -3.84 -3.33 21.10
N ALA A 83 -3.08 -3.10 22.17
CA ALA A 83 -1.74 -2.53 22.10
C ALA A 83 -0.76 -3.43 21.34
N LYS A 84 -0.87 -4.75 21.52
CA LYS A 84 -0.10 -5.73 20.78
C LYS A 84 -0.53 -5.77 19.30
N GLY A 85 -1.82 -5.82 19.03
CA GLY A 85 -2.36 -5.80 17.67
C GLY A 85 -1.91 -4.57 16.87
N ILE A 86 -1.83 -3.39 17.52
CA ILE A 86 -1.24 -2.20 16.89
C ILE A 86 0.23 -2.42 16.51
N ARG A 87 1.05 -2.96 17.43
CA ARG A 87 2.50 -3.14 17.20
C ARG A 87 2.81 -4.21 16.16
N ASP A 88 1.97 -5.24 16.07
CA ASP A 88 2.17 -6.35 15.13
C ASP A 88 1.67 -5.97 13.73
N THR A 89 0.49 -5.33 13.63
CA THR A 89 -0.19 -5.12 12.35
C THR A 89 0.24 -3.85 11.64
N VAL A 90 0.33 -2.73 12.37
CA VAL A 90 0.47 -1.41 11.73
C VAL A 90 1.86 -1.20 11.11
N PRO A 91 2.99 -1.52 11.76
CA PRO A 91 4.31 -1.44 11.14
C PRO A 91 4.43 -2.29 9.87
N GLU A 92 3.83 -3.48 9.85
CA GLU A 92 3.88 -4.36 8.69
C GLU A 92 3.04 -3.84 7.52
N LEU A 93 1.89 -3.22 7.78
CA LEU A 93 1.12 -2.51 6.75
C LEU A 93 1.96 -1.41 6.07
N VAL A 94 2.77 -0.68 6.86
CA VAL A 94 3.69 0.34 6.33
C VAL A 94 4.80 -0.31 5.48
N ASN A 95 5.36 -1.43 5.92
CA ASN A 95 6.36 -2.18 5.14
C ASN A 95 5.76 -2.65 3.81
N LEU A 96 4.54 -3.19 3.82
CA LEU A 96 3.85 -3.64 2.61
C LEU A 96 3.61 -2.50 1.61
N ALA A 97 3.14 -1.34 2.08
CA ALA A 97 2.97 -0.16 1.24
C ALA A 97 4.30 0.31 0.63
N THR A 98 5.37 0.26 1.43
CA THR A 98 6.74 0.61 0.99
C THR A 98 7.25 -0.36 -0.08
N ASP A 99 7.08 -1.66 0.14
CA ASP A 99 7.48 -2.71 -0.81
C ASP A 99 6.71 -2.58 -2.14
N GLY A 100 5.42 -2.26 -2.09
CA GLY A 100 4.60 -2.04 -3.28
C GLY A 100 5.10 -0.87 -4.13
N VAL A 101 5.47 0.25 -3.51
CA VAL A 101 6.05 1.39 -4.22
C VAL A 101 7.42 1.05 -4.79
N ASN A 102 8.29 0.43 -3.99
CA ASN A 102 9.63 0.05 -4.44
C ASN A 102 9.59 -0.94 -5.60
N LEU A 103 8.61 -1.86 -5.63
CA LEU A 103 8.39 -2.77 -6.75
C LEU A 103 8.04 -2.00 -8.03
N GLY A 104 7.11 -1.04 -7.95
CA GLY A 104 6.72 -0.21 -9.09
C GLY A 104 7.86 0.68 -9.59
N LEU A 105 8.65 1.28 -8.70
CA LEU A 105 9.83 2.08 -9.06
C LEU A 105 10.88 1.21 -9.76
N SER A 106 11.16 0.01 -9.23
CA SER A 106 12.12 -0.94 -9.82
C SER A 106 11.71 -1.38 -11.23
N ALA A 107 10.40 -1.55 -11.49
CA ALA A 107 9.89 -1.86 -12.82
C ALA A 107 10.24 -0.76 -13.84
N ILE A 108 10.05 0.50 -13.45
CA ILE A 108 10.34 1.67 -14.30
C ILE A 108 11.84 1.76 -14.58
N GLU A 109 12.69 1.54 -13.57
CA GLU A 109 14.14 1.53 -13.74
C GLU A 109 14.59 0.46 -14.74
N GLN A 110 14.11 -0.79 -14.61
CA GLN A 110 14.47 -1.89 -15.50
C GLN A 110 14.07 -1.64 -16.97
N VAL A 111 12.87 -1.07 -17.21
CA VAL A 111 12.45 -0.72 -18.57
C VAL A 111 13.39 0.33 -19.17
N VAL A 112 13.80 1.32 -18.37
CA VAL A 112 14.60 2.42 -18.88
C VAL A 112 16.07 2.04 -19.07
N GLU A 113 16.65 1.24 -18.17
CA GLU A 113 17.97 0.62 -18.36
C GLU A 113 17.98 -0.27 -19.61
N GLY A 114 16.90 -0.99 -19.89
CA GLY A 114 16.76 -1.80 -21.10
C GLY A 114 16.70 -1.02 -22.41
N MET A 115 16.33 0.27 -22.36
CA MET A 115 16.16 1.12 -23.55
C MET A 115 17.33 2.08 -23.81
N SER A 116 18.22 2.30 -22.83
CA SER A 116 19.34 3.22 -22.98
C SER A 116 20.57 2.77 -22.20
N ASP A 117 21.74 2.86 -22.81
CA ASP A 117 23.03 2.76 -22.11
C ASP A 117 23.31 4.00 -21.23
N SER A 118 22.48 5.05 -21.32
CA SER A 118 22.61 6.25 -20.51
C SER A 118 21.79 6.14 -19.23
N ASN A 119 22.47 6.23 -18.07
CA ASN A 119 21.84 6.40 -16.76
C ASN A 119 20.95 7.66 -16.81
N PRO A 120 19.62 7.56 -16.82
CA PRO A 120 18.78 8.74 -16.80
C PRO A 120 18.72 9.21 -15.36
N GLU A 121 19.76 9.93 -14.93
CA GLU A 121 19.86 10.58 -13.61
C GLU A 121 18.59 11.38 -13.26
N VAL A 122 17.92 11.92 -14.28
CA VAL A 122 16.63 12.60 -14.16
C VAL A 122 15.54 11.65 -13.65
N LEU A 123 15.42 10.45 -14.21
CA LEU A 123 14.44 9.45 -13.78
C LEU A 123 14.72 9.03 -12.34
N LYS A 124 15.97 8.64 -12.04
CA LYS A 124 16.40 8.25 -10.69
C LYS A 124 16.07 9.32 -9.65
N THR A 125 16.33 10.59 -9.98
CA THR A 125 16.01 11.72 -9.09
C THR A 125 14.50 11.87 -8.85
N GLN A 126 13.66 11.69 -9.88
CA GLN A 126 12.20 11.75 -9.72
C GLN A 126 11.65 10.54 -8.94
N LEU A 127 12.20 9.35 -9.16
CA LEU A 127 11.81 8.14 -8.43
C LEU A 127 12.18 8.25 -6.93
N GLN A 128 13.38 8.75 -6.63
CA GLN A 128 13.78 9.03 -5.23
C GLN A 128 12.91 10.11 -4.56
N TYR A 129 12.39 11.08 -5.32
CA TYR A 129 11.44 12.05 -4.78
C TYR A 129 10.13 11.36 -4.37
N VAL A 130 9.61 10.46 -5.21
CA VAL A 130 8.40 9.67 -4.94
C VAL A 130 8.58 8.84 -3.68
N GLU A 131 9.69 8.12 -3.57
CA GLU A 131 10.05 7.33 -2.39
C GLU A 131 10.11 8.22 -1.13
N ARG A 132 10.82 9.35 -1.18
CA ARG A 132 10.92 10.28 -0.04
C ARG A 132 9.58 10.89 0.35
N ALA A 133 8.74 11.26 -0.63
CA ALA A 133 7.43 11.84 -0.37
C ALA A 133 6.49 10.83 0.31
N LEU A 134 6.59 9.55 -0.05
CA LEU A 134 5.92 8.46 0.66
C LEU A 134 6.48 8.30 2.08
N MET A 135 7.81 8.25 2.23
CA MET A 135 8.46 8.10 3.55
C MET A 135 8.24 9.31 4.47
N ASP A 136 7.92 10.50 3.97
CA ASP A 136 7.57 11.63 4.85
C ASP A 136 6.20 11.44 5.53
N LYS A 137 5.32 10.61 4.96
CA LYS A 137 4.06 10.19 5.58
C LYS A 137 4.25 9.12 6.66
N PHE A 138 5.32 8.33 6.51
CA PHE A 138 5.65 7.19 7.35
C PHE A 138 7.09 7.31 7.86
N LYS A 139 7.28 7.86 9.06
CA LYS A 139 8.62 8.02 9.63
C LYS A 139 8.95 6.81 10.50
N ARG A 140 10.04 6.13 10.15
CA ARG A 140 10.64 5.07 10.96
C ARG A 140 11.98 5.55 11.51
N GLY A 141 12.11 5.61 12.83
CA GLY A 141 13.39 5.70 13.53
C GLY A 141 13.86 4.32 14.00
N GLU A 142 14.96 4.26 14.73
CA GLU A 142 15.47 2.98 15.29
C GLU A 142 14.44 2.33 16.24
N ASP A 143 13.78 3.14 17.08
CA ASP A 143 12.87 2.64 18.13
C ASP A 143 11.43 3.19 18.02
N PHE A 144 11.09 3.83 16.90
CA PHE A 144 9.75 4.40 16.74
C PHE A 144 9.20 4.37 15.32
N TYR A 145 7.89 4.20 15.23
CA TYR A 145 7.11 4.42 14.02
C TYR A 145 6.19 5.62 14.23
N TYR A 146 6.12 6.47 13.22
CA TYR A 146 5.20 7.61 13.16
C TYR A 146 4.43 7.58 11.86
N ILE A 147 3.11 7.62 11.98
CA ILE A 147 2.15 7.67 10.88
C ILE A 147 1.38 8.97 11.02
N ALA A 148 1.52 9.86 10.04
CA ALA A 148 0.80 11.12 10.10
C ALA A 148 -0.72 10.88 9.91
N PRO A 149 -1.59 11.65 10.59
CA PRO A 149 -3.03 11.57 10.38
C PRO A 149 -3.38 11.72 8.89
N GLN A 150 -4.35 10.95 8.39
CA GLN A 150 -4.82 10.99 7.00
C GLN A 150 -3.78 10.52 5.95
N SER A 151 -2.66 9.91 6.36
CA SER A 151 -1.63 9.44 5.42
C SER A 151 -2.09 8.27 4.57
N LEU A 152 -2.85 7.34 5.15
CA LEU A 152 -3.34 6.15 4.43
C LEU A 152 -4.60 6.45 3.63
N SER A 153 -5.52 7.26 4.17
CA SER A 153 -6.78 7.61 3.49
C SER A 153 -6.63 8.48 2.25
N LYS A 154 -5.54 9.24 2.19
CA LYS A 154 -5.19 10.08 1.03
C LYS A 154 -4.07 9.46 0.20
N ILE A 155 -3.70 8.21 0.48
CA ILE A 155 -2.61 7.56 -0.24
C ILE A 155 -2.97 7.37 -1.71
N ASP A 156 -4.21 6.96 -2.01
CA ASP A 156 -4.71 6.80 -3.38
C ASP A 156 -4.70 8.13 -4.15
N ASP A 157 -5.13 9.20 -3.46
CA ASP A 157 -5.14 10.57 -3.98
C ASP A 157 -3.70 11.08 -4.23
N PHE A 158 -2.77 10.77 -3.33
CA PHE A 158 -1.34 11.07 -3.46
C PHE A 158 -0.71 10.27 -4.61
N PHE A 159 -1.04 8.99 -4.76
CA PHE A 159 -0.60 8.16 -5.87
C PHE A 159 -1.09 8.72 -7.20
N THR A 160 -2.39 8.99 -7.30
CA THR A 160 -3.04 9.45 -8.54
C THR A 160 -2.59 10.86 -8.94
N LYS A 161 -2.48 11.80 -7.99
CA LYS A 161 -2.20 13.21 -8.29
C LYS A 161 -0.72 13.54 -8.33
N GLU A 162 0.06 13.03 -7.37
CA GLU A 162 1.47 13.41 -7.23
C GLU A 162 2.40 12.39 -7.89
N ILE A 163 2.20 11.09 -7.64
CA ILE A 163 3.13 10.06 -8.12
C ILE A 163 2.91 9.78 -9.61
N SER A 164 1.68 9.52 -10.07
CA SER A 164 1.40 9.16 -11.46
C SER A 164 1.87 10.26 -12.43
N GLY A 165 1.68 11.54 -12.08
CA GLY A 165 2.16 12.66 -12.90
C GLY A 165 3.69 12.72 -12.99
N LYS A 166 4.40 12.40 -11.91
CA LYS A 166 5.87 12.37 -11.86
C LYS A 166 6.43 11.17 -12.62
N ILE A 167 5.86 9.99 -12.45
CA ILE A 167 6.19 8.79 -13.24
C ILE A 167 5.95 9.08 -14.73
N HIS A 168 4.78 9.61 -15.09
CA HIS A 168 4.46 9.95 -16.47
C HIS A 168 5.47 10.93 -17.09
N SER A 169 5.83 11.99 -16.36
CA SER A 169 6.82 12.97 -16.81
C SER A 169 8.21 12.36 -16.96
N ALA A 170 8.60 11.49 -16.04
CA ALA A 170 9.91 10.84 -16.06
C ALA A 170 10.01 9.82 -17.21
N VAL A 171 8.96 9.04 -17.46
CA VAL A 171 8.87 8.11 -18.60
C VAL A 171 8.89 8.88 -19.92
N HIS A 172 8.10 9.95 -20.07
CA HIS A 172 8.06 10.75 -21.31
C HIS A 172 9.39 11.48 -21.57
N GLY A 173 10.01 12.06 -20.53
CA GLY A 173 11.33 12.69 -20.65
C GLY A 173 12.41 11.69 -21.06
N SER A 174 12.38 10.49 -20.46
CA SER A 174 13.31 9.41 -20.78
C SER A 174 13.09 8.89 -22.21
N LEU A 175 11.84 8.69 -22.64
CA LEU A 175 11.50 8.29 -24.01
C LEU A 175 11.98 9.33 -25.03
N GLY A 176 11.84 10.62 -24.73
CA GLY A 176 12.37 11.70 -25.57
C GLY A 176 13.89 11.62 -25.71
N ALA A 177 14.61 11.42 -24.60
CA ALA A 177 16.07 11.28 -24.61
C ALA A 177 16.55 10.00 -25.34
N ILE A 178 15.82 8.89 -25.18
CA ILE A 178 16.05 7.64 -25.90
C ILE A 178 15.87 7.86 -27.40
N LEU A 179 14.76 8.47 -27.83
CA LEU A 179 14.48 8.73 -29.24
C LEU A 179 15.53 9.64 -29.90
N VAL A 180 16.02 10.65 -29.18
CA VAL A 180 17.11 11.52 -29.64
C VAL A 180 18.42 10.74 -29.76
N SER A 181 18.79 9.98 -28.73
CA SER A 181 20.02 9.16 -28.72
C SER A 181 20.03 8.11 -29.85
N VAL A 182 18.87 7.48 -30.07
CA VAL A 182 18.64 6.55 -31.18
C VAL A 182 18.78 7.27 -32.52
N GLY A 183 18.17 8.46 -32.66
CA GLY A 183 18.31 9.29 -33.86
C GLY A 183 19.76 9.69 -34.17
N ASP A 184 20.55 10.03 -33.15
CA ASP A 184 21.97 10.38 -33.30
C ASP A 184 22.84 9.15 -33.64
N ALA A 185 22.53 7.98 -33.09
CA ALA A 185 23.17 6.71 -33.44
C ALA A 185 22.89 6.30 -34.90
N PHE A 186 21.69 6.60 -35.42
CA PHE A 186 21.34 6.35 -36.82
C PHE A 186 22.03 7.31 -37.80
N LYS A 187 22.31 8.56 -37.40
CA LYS A 187 23.05 9.52 -38.25
C LYS A 187 24.53 9.22 -38.39
N SER A 188 25.11 8.45 -37.47
CA SER A 188 26.57 8.28 -37.34
C SER A 188 27.14 6.97 -37.89
N ARG A 189 26.33 6.06 -38.46
CA ARG A 189 26.79 4.79 -39.06
C ARG A 189 26.02 4.41 -40.33
N GLU A 190 26.73 4.08 -41.42
CA GLU A 190 26.13 3.47 -42.61
C GLU A 190 25.67 2.02 -42.35
N GLY A 191 24.40 1.70 -42.63
CA GLY A 191 23.83 0.34 -42.53
C GLY A 191 22.29 0.32 -42.63
N ASN A 192 21.70 -0.85 -42.94
CA ASN A 192 20.25 -1.02 -43.10
C ASN A 192 19.51 -0.78 -41.75
N ILE A 193 18.69 0.26 -41.72
CA ILE A 193 17.90 0.72 -40.59
C ILE A 193 16.92 -0.37 -40.11
N GLU A 194 16.34 -1.14 -41.01
CA GLU A 194 15.28 -2.13 -40.75
C GLU A 194 15.77 -3.33 -39.91
N SER A 195 16.98 -3.82 -40.19
CA SER A 195 17.64 -4.87 -39.41
C SER A 195 17.90 -4.44 -37.96
N ARG A 196 18.18 -3.14 -37.74
CA ARG A 196 18.45 -2.61 -36.39
C ARG A 196 17.19 -2.41 -35.57
N PHE A 197 16.10 -1.96 -36.19
CA PHE A 197 14.79 -1.92 -35.53
C PHE A 197 14.32 -3.31 -35.09
N SER A 198 14.56 -4.33 -35.92
CA SER A 198 14.24 -5.71 -35.57
C SER A 198 15.05 -6.25 -34.38
N ASP A 199 16.38 -6.01 -34.33
CA ASP A 199 17.23 -6.44 -33.20
C ASP A 199 16.82 -5.75 -31.89
N MET A 200 16.51 -4.45 -31.95
CA MET A 200 16.02 -3.69 -30.80
C MET A 200 14.65 -4.18 -30.32
N GLY A 201 13.73 -4.47 -31.24
CA GLY A 201 12.41 -5.04 -30.91
C GLY A 201 12.53 -6.40 -30.21
N GLN A 202 13.43 -7.26 -30.68
CA GLN A 202 13.65 -8.58 -30.07
C GLN A 202 14.28 -8.48 -28.68
N ARG A 203 15.23 -7.54 -28.47
CA ARG A 203 15.78 -7.24 -27.14
C ARG A 203 14.71 -6.72 -26.19
N MET A 204 13.86 -5.80 -26.66
CA MET A 204 12.75 -5.26 -25.88
C MET A 204 11.77 -6.35 -25.45
N GLU A 205 11.47 -7.30 -26.33
CA GLU A 205 10.56 -8.40 -26.01
C GLU A 205 11.14 -9.35 -24.95
N ILE A 206 12.44 -9.63 -25.00
CA ILE A 206 13.12 -10.46 -23.99
C ILE A 206 13.14 -9.75 -22.63
N ILE A 207 13.50 -8.46 -22.63
CA ILE A 207 13.54 -7.64 -21.42
C ILE A 207 12.14 -7.54 -20.80
N SER A 208 11.12 -7.24 -21.61
CA SER A 208 9.72 -7.17 -21.15
C SER A 208 9.28 -8.49 -20.53
N LYS A 209 9.59 -9.64 -21.15
CA LYS A 209 9.20 -10.95 -20.63
C LYS A 209 9.86 -11.29 -19.29
N GLU A 210 11.14 -10.95 -19.13
CA GLU A 210 11.87 -11.21 -17.88
C GLU A 210 11.41 -10.28 -16.75
N ILE A 211 11.20 -8.99 -17.06
CA ILE A 211 10.62 -8.01 -16.15
C ILE A 211 9.22 -8.47 -15.71
N ASP A 212 8.34 -8.82 -16.65
CA ASP A 212 6.97 -9.26 -16.37
C ASP A 212 6.96 -10.45 -15.41
N LYS A 213 7.80 -11.46 -15.66
CA LYS A 213 7.85 -12.66 -14.81
C LYS A 213 8.32 -12.34 -13.39
N SER A 214 9.38 -11.54 -13.25
CA SER A 214 9.92 -11.15 -11.93
C SER A 214 8.93 -10.27 -11.15
N LEU A 215 8.32 -9.30 -11.82
CA LEU A 215 7.33 -8.41 -11.24
C LEU A 215 6.06 -9.16 -10.84
N GLN A 216 5.55 -10.05 -11.68
CA GLN A 216 4.36 -10.86 -11.36
C GLN A 216 4.57 -11.71 -10.10
N GLN A 217 5.74 -12.33 -9.96
CA GLN A 217 6.04 -13.14 -8.78
C GLN A 217 6.07 -12.28 -7.50
N LYS A 218 6.73 -11.12 -7.53
CA LYS A 218 6.78 -10.21 -6.38
C LYS A 218 5.42 -9.59 -6.08
N ALA A 219 4.67 -9.20 -7.10
CA ALA A 219 3.32 -8.67 -6.95
C ALA A 219 2.39 -9.69 -6.29
N ALA A 220 2.43 -10.96 -6.72
CA ALA A 220 1.65 -12.03 -6.09
C ALA A 220 2.02 -12.25 -4.62
N GLN A 221 3.31 -12.13 -4.26
CA GLN A 221 3.74 -12.21 -2.85
C GLN A 221 3.20 -11.04 -2.02
N LEU A 222 3.19 -9.82 -2.56
CA LEU A 222 2.61 -8.67 -1.89
C LEU A 222 1.10 -8.79 -1.72
N GLU A 223 0.41 -9.35 -2.71
CA GLU A 223 -1.04 -9.58 -2.66
C GLU A 223 -1.41 -10.60 -1.56
N VAL A 224 -0.66 -11.69 -1.43
CA VAL A 224 -0.85 -12.65 -0.33
C VAL A 224 -0.67 -11.99 1.03
N LYS A 225 0.40 -11.19 1.19
CA LYS A 225 0.64 -10.43 2.44
C LYS A 225 -0.48 -9.43 2.70
N ALA A 226 -0.95 -8.72 1.68
CA ALA A 226 -2.03 -7.75 1.81
C ALA A 226 -3.31 -8.39 2.37
N ASN A 227 -3.66 -9.57 1.87
CA ASN A 227 -4.82 -10.32 2.35
C ASN A 227 -4.63 -10.81 3.80
N GLU A 228 -3.43 -11.28 4.16
CA GLU A 228 -3.13 -11.67 5.55
C GLU A 228 -3.27 -10.49 6.51
N TYR A 229 -2.70 -9.33 6.15
CA TYR A 229 -2.76 -8.14 7.00
C TYR A 229 -4.16 -7.50 7.05
N CYS A 230 -4.99 -7.71 6.03
CA CYS A 230 -6.40 -7.35 6.10
C CYS A 230 -7.11 -8.05 7.27
N GLU A 231 -6.91 -9.37 7.40
CA GLU A 231 -7.51 -10.13 8.51
C GLU A 231 -6.98 -9.67 9.87
N CYS A 232 -5.70 -9.30 9.95
CA CYS A 232 -5.12 -8.71 11.15
C CYS A 232 -5.76 -7.35 11.50
N LEU A 233 -6.04 -6.51 10.50
CA LEU A 233 -6.73 -5.23 10.69
C LEU A 233 -8.18 -5.42 11.11
N ASN A 234 -8.89 -6.40 10.54
CA ASN A 234 -10.24 -6.76 10.97
C ASN A 234 -10.26 -7.19 12.44
N THR A 235 -9.32 -8.04 12.83
CA THR A 235 -9.17 -8.47 14.23
C THR A 235 -8.82 -7.30 15.16
N LEU A 236 -8.00 -6.36 14.68
CA LEU A 236 -7.63 -5.15 15.42
C LEU A 236 -8.84 -4.23 15.63
N ASP A 237 -9.65 -4.01 14.59
CA ASP A 237 -10.91 -3.24 14.66
C ASP A 237 -11.93 -3.88 15.61
N GLU A 238 -12.09 -5.21 15.60
CA GLU A 238 -12.95 -5.90 16.57
C GLU A 238 -12.47 -5.69 18.02
N THR A 239 -11.15 -5.72 18.23
CA THR A 239 -10.53 -5.49 19.53
C THR A 239 -10.69 -4.03 19.98
N GLU A 240 -10.54 -3.09 19.04
CA GLU A 240 -10.80 -1.67 19.25
C GLU A 240 -12.25 -1.44 19.68
N LYS A 241 -13.22 -2.02 18.96
CA LYS A 241 -14.65 -1.93 19.31
C LYS A 241 -14.95 -2.48 20.71
N ARG A 242 -14.36 -3.62 21.07
CA ARG A 242 -14.47 -4.17 22.45
C ARG A 242 -13.92 -3.18 23.48
N LEU A 243 -12.77 -2.58 23.22
CA LEU A 243 -12.16 -1.59 24.11
C LEU A 243 -12.97 -0.29 24.19
N GLN A 244 -13.61 0.14 23.10
CA GLN A 244 -14.51 1.30 23.08
C GLN A 244 -15.80 1.06 23.88
N VAL A 245 -16.31 -0.17 23.95
CA VAL A 245 -17.44 -0.51 24.84
C VAL A 245 -17.03 -0.36 26.31
N ILE A 246 -15.81 -0.79 26.66
CA ILE A 246 -15.25 -0.65 28.01
C ILE A 246 -14.98 0.82 28.35
N VAL A 247 -14.40 1.56 27.40
CA VAL A 247 -14.02 2.97 27.55
C VAL A 247 -14.68 3.81 26.44
N PRO A 248 -15.95 4.24 26.63
CA PRO A 248 -16.72 4.95 25.59
C PRO A 248 -16.07 6.24 25.06
N SER A 249 -15.17 6.84 25.84
CA SER A 249 -14.43 8.03 25.39
C SER A 249 -13.43 7.75 24.25
N LEU A 250 -13.09 6.49 23.98
CA LEU A 250 -12.24 6.07 22.87
C LEU A 250 -12.94 6.11 21.52
N ALA A 251 -14.28 6.06 21.47
CA ALA A 251 -15.02 6.09 20.20
C ALA A 251 -14.79 7.38 19.37
N ALA A 252 -14.34 8.46 20.02
CA ALA A 252 -13.95 9.69 19.33
C ALA A 252 -12.55 9.61 18.68
N PHE A 253 -11.81 8.54 18.93
CA PHE A 253 -10.42 8.30 18.51
C PHE A 253 -10.27 6.96 17.79
N ASP A 254 -11.33 6.55 17.08
CA ASP A 254 -11.45 5.31 16.33
C ASP A 254 -10.34 5.20 15.27
N LEU A 255 -9.35 4.35 15.55
CA LEU A 255 -8.12 4.24 14.79
C LEU A 255 -8.35 3.47 13.50
N VAL A 256 -8.92 2.27 13.56
CA VAL A 256 -9.12 1.40 12.40
C VAL A 256 -10.54 1.54 11.88
N GLN A 257 -10.68 1.94 10.62
CA GLN A 257 -11.98 2.15 9.98
C GLN A 257 -12.07 1.26 8.75
N ILE A 258 -12.93 0.24 8.80
CA ILE A 258 -13.20 -0.65 7.67
C ILE A 258 -14.40 -0.08 6.90
N ARG A 259 -14.20 0.21 5.61
CA ARG A 259 -15.26 0.64 4.70
C ARG A 259 -15.85 -0.57 3.98
N SER A 260 -17.17 -0.69 4.03
CA SER A 260 -17.96 -1.68 3.28
C SER A 260 -18.46 -1.14 1.95
#